data_AF-A0AAV8YD99-F1
#
_entry.id   AF-A0AAV8YD99-F1
#
_cell.length_a   1.000
_cell.length_b   1.000
_cell.length_c   1.000
_cell.angle_alpha   90.00
_cell.angle_beta   90.00
_cell.angle_gamma   90.00
#
_symmetry.space_group_name_H-M   'P 1'
#
loop_
_entity.id
_entity.type
_entity.pdbx_description
1 polymer ?
#
loop_
_entity_poly.entity_id
_entity_poly.type
_entity_poly.pdbx_seq_one_letter_code
_entity_poly.pdbx_strand_id
1 'polypeptide(L)'
;MNIWCGVISNFVIKTFQLPPKLTGPRYLNCLQHHLNELLEDVQLTLRENMWFMQDGALPHFALPVHQYLHEHFPHRWIGRGNKFVWPPRSPDLPLAFSELQQRIQEAANTFKNNMEILFNSQKHLE
;
A
#
# COMPACT_ATOMS: atom_id res chain seq x y z
N MET A 1 -5.91 -20.38 3.60
CA MET A 1 -5.08 -20.14 2.40
C MET A 1 -4.62 -18.69 2.49
N ASN A 2 -3.31 -18.41 2.39
CA ASN A 2 -2.80 -17.04 2.43
C ASN A 2 -2.58 -16.59 0.98
N ILE A 3 -3.36 -15.61 0.51
CA ILE A 3 -3.28 -15.09 -0.85
C ILE A 3 -2.97 -13.61 -0.74
N TRP A 4 -1.95 -13.16 -1.47
CA TRP A 4 -1.74 -11.75 -1.75
C TRP A 4 -2.43 -11.40 -3.08
N CYS A 5 -3.16 -10.30 -3.14
CA CYS A 5 -3.85 -9.84 -4.33
C CYS A 5 -3.55 -8.35 -4.55
N GLY A 6 -2.87 -8.02 -5.65
CA GLY A 6 -2.60 -6.64 -6.04
C GLY A 6 -3.75 -6.08 -6.87
N VAL A 7 -4.34 -4.97 -6.44
CA VAL A 7 -5.35 -4.22 -7.21
C VAL A 7 -4.80 -2.84 -7.52
N ILE A 8 -4.77 -2.46 -8.81
CA ILE A 8 -4.47 -1.08 -9.24
C ILE A 8 -5.68 -0.55 -10.01
N SER A 9 -6.23 0.56 -9.53
CA SER A 9 -7.43 1.19 -10.11
C SER A 9 -8.57 0.16 -10.24
N ASN A 10 -8.95 -0.21 -11.47
CA ASN A 10 -10.06 -1.12 -11.75
C ASN A 10 -9.60 -2.55 -12.08
N PHE A 11 -8.29 -2.84 -11.97
CA PHE A 11 -7.71 -4.12 -12.40
C PHE A 11 -7.10 -4.88 -11.22
N VAL A 12 -7.49 -6.15 -11.11
CA VAL A 12 -6.73 -7.13 -10.33
C VAL A 12 -5.52 -7.54 -11.18
N ILE A 13 -4.32 -7.31 -10.67
CA ILE A 13 -3.09 -7.57 -11.44
C ILE A 13 -2.78 -9.06 -11.42
N LYS A 14 -2.64 -9.63 -10.22
CA LYS A 14 -2.26 -11.03 -10.03
C LYS A 14 -2.49 -11.45 -8.59
N THR A 15 -2.87 -12.69 -8.39
CA THR A 15 -2.89 -13.34 -7.08
C THR A 15 -1.61 -14.13 -6.87
N PHE A 16 -0.98 -13.97 -5.70
CA PHE A 16 0.21 -14.70 -5.31
C PHE A 16 -0.06 -15.53 -4.06
N GLN A 17 0.25 -16.82 -4.13
CA GLN A 17 0.10 -17.70 -2.98
C GLN A 17 1.27 -17.50 -2.02
N LEU A 18 0.96 -17.06 -0.81
CA LEU A 18 1.95 -16.90 0.24
C LEU A 18 2.33 -18.27 0.85
N PRO A 19 3.53 -18.38 1.44
CA PRO A 19 3.96 -19.60 2.10
C PRO A 19 2.96 -20.09 3.17
N PRO A 20 2.78 -21.41 3.35
CA PRO A 20 1.82 -21.97 4.31
C PRO A 20 2.04 -21.52 5.76
N LYS A 21 3.31 -21.31 6.14
CA LYS A 21 3.72 -20.74 7.43
C LYS A 21 4.31 -19.37 7.20
N LEU A 22 3.47 -18.35 7.23
CA LEU A 22 3.90 -16.98 7.02
C LEU A 22 4.55 -16.44 8.31
N THR A 23 5.81 -16.02 8.21
CA THR A 23 6.56 -15.30 9.26
C THR A 23 7.03 -13.96 8.69
N GLY A 24 7.37 -12.99 9.54
CA GLY A 24 7.85 -11.68 9.09
C GLY A 24 8.98 -11.77 8.04
N PRO A 25 10.07 -12.51 8.30
CA PRO A 25 11.14 -12.69 7.33
C PRO A 25 10.71 -13.34 6.01
N ARG A 26 9.81 -14.33 6.05
CA ARG A 26 9.29 -14.98 4.84
C ARG A 26 8.40 -14.05 4.04
N TYR A 27 7.59 -13.24 4.73
CA TYR A 27 6.77 -12.23 4.08
C TYR A 27 7.64 -11.14 3.43
N LEU A 28 8.66 -10.63 4.13
CA LEU A 28 9.63 -9.70 3.55
C LEU A 28 10.30 -10.29 2.30
N ASN A 29 10.75 -11.55 2.37
CA ASN A 29 11.34 -12.23 1.22
C ASN A 29 10.36 -12.26 0.03
N CYS A 30 9.06 -12.51 0.27
CA CYS A 30 8.07 -12.41 -0.79
C CYS A 30 7.95 -11.00 -1.37
N LEU A 31 7.99 -9.95 -0.53
CA LEU A 31 7.96 -8.57 -1.02
C LEU A 31 9.20 -8.23 -1.87
N GLN A 32 10.39 -8.62 -1.42
CA GLN A 32 11.65 -8.28 -2.09
C GLN A 32 11.82 -8.98 -3.44
N HIS A 33 11.40 -10.25 -3.53
CA HIS A 33 11.68 -11.07 -4.70
C HIS A 33 10.49 -11.23 -5.65
N HIS A 34 9.26 -11.28 -5.12
CA HIS A 34 8.09 -11.57 -5.95
C HIS A 34 7.25 -10.35 -6.26
N LEU A 35 7.27 -9.29 -5.45
CA LEU A 35 6.43 -8.11 -5.71
C LEU A 35 6.76 -7.45 -7.06
N ASN A 36 8.05 -7.36 -7.40
CA ASN A 36 8.47 -6.80 -8.69
C ASN A 36 8.02 -7.64 -9.87
N GLU A 37 8.08 -8.98 -9.75
CA GLU A 37 7.57 -9.92 -10.76
C GLU A 37 6.06 -9.79 -10.93
N LEU A 38 5.32 -9.65 -9.83
CA LEU A 38 3.86 -9.51 -9.85
C LEU A 38 3.41 -8.20 -10.49
N LEU A 39 4.28 -7.18 -10.48
CA LEU A 39 3.99 -5.87 -11.04
C LEU A 39 4.55 -5.71 -12.46
N GLU A 40 5.21 -6.72 -13.05
CA GLU A 40 5.96 -6.61 -14.31
C GLU A 40 5.16 -5.99 -15.47
N ASP A 41 3.85 -6.26 -15.52
CA ASP A 41 2.93 -5.76 -16.55
C ASP A 41 2.38 -4.36 -16.26
N VAL A 42 2.63 -3.82 -15.05
CA VAL A 42 2.21 -2.48 -14.64
C VAL A 42 3.20 -1.44 -15.14
N GLN A 43 2.75 -0.37 -15.78
CA GLN A 43 3.63 0.74 -16.19
C GLN A 43 4.39 1.32 -14.99
N LEU A 44 5.68 1.63 -15.16
CA LEU A 44 6.54 2.15 -14.09
C LEU A 44 5.97 3.41 -13.42
N THR A 45 5.40 4.32 -14.21
CA THR A 45 4.75 5.54 -13.73
C THR A 45 3.57 5.27 -12.79
N LEU A 46 2.86 4.16 -12.98
CA LEU A 46 1.80 3.72 -12.08
C LEU A 46 2.39 3.09 -10.81
N ARG A 47 3.49 2.33 -10.90
CA ARG A 47 4.17 1.75 -9.73
C ARG A 47 4.74 2.82 -8.80
N GLU A 48 5.33 3.87 -9.37
CA GLU A 48 5.89 5.02 -8.65
C GLU A 48 4.84 5.78 -7.84
N ASN A 49 3.57 5.71 -8.21
CA ASN A 49 2.46 6.37 -7.52
C ASN A 49 1.50 5.39 -6.83
N MET A 50 1.79 4.09 -6.85
CA MET A 50 0.94 3.03 -6.30
C MET A 50 0.84 3.10 -4.77
N TRP A 51 -0.33 2.77 -4.22
CA TRP A 51 -0.49 2.56 -2.79
C TRP A 51 -0.38 1.07 -2.45
N PHE A 52 0.41 0.73 -1.44
CA PHE A 52 0.49 -0.63 -0.92
C PHE A 52 -0.45 -0.82 0.28
N MET A 53 -1.10 -1.96 0.37
CA MET A 53 -2.03 -2.25 1.46
C MET A 53 -1.80 -3.66 1.98
N GLN A 54 -1.77 -3.81 3.29
CA GLN A 54 -1.72 -5.11 3.94
C GLN A 54 -2.66 -5.15 5.15
N ASP A 55 -3.19 -6.33 5.43
CA ASP A 55 -4.02 -6.57 6.61
C ASP A 55 -3.19 -6.56 7.91
N GLY A 56 -3.87 -6.71 9.04
CA GLY A 56 -3.25 -6.71 10.36
C GLY A 56 -2.58 -8.01 10.79
N ALA A 57 -2.30 -8.97 9.89
CA ALA A 57 -1.71 -10.25 10.26
C ALA A 57 -0.33 -10.08 10.92
N LEU A 58 -0.01 -10.95 11.89
CA LEU A 58 1.23 -10.86 12.69
C LEU A 58 2.51 -10.76 11.84
N PRO A 59 2.69 -11.52 10.74
CA PRO A 59 3.88 -11.40 9.89
C PRO A 59 4.07 -10.01 9.27
N HIS A 60 2.97 -9.30 9.01
CA HIS A 60 3.00 -7.98 8.37
C HIS A 60 3.48 -6.87 9.31
N PHE A 61 3.43 -7.11 10.63
CA PHE A 61 3.87 -6.18 11.67
C PHE A 61 5.37 -6.30 12.02
N ALA A 62 6.10 -7.21 11.36
CA ALA A 62 7.52 -7.35 11.62
C ALA A 62 8.27 -6.05 11.25
N LEU A 63 9.14 -5.57 12.13
CA LEU A 63 9.97 -4.39 11.90
C LEU A 63 10.66 -4.36 10.51
N PRO A 64 11.31 -5.44 10.03
CA PRO A 64 11.97 -5.41 8.73
C PRO A 64 10.97 -5.27 7.55
N VAL A 65 9.71 -5.69 7.72
CA VAL A 65 8.66 -5.46 6.73
C VAL A 65 8.27 -3.99 6.69
N HIS A 66 8.13 -3.35 7.86
CA HIS A 66 7.81 -1.92 7.94
C HIS A 66 8.91 -1.05 7.33
N GLN A 67 10.19 -1.36 7.60
CA GLN A 67 11.33 -0.64 7.02
C GLN A 67 11.29 -0.72 5.49
N TYR A 68 11.11 -1.93 4.96
CA TYR A 68 10.97 -2.15 3.52
C TYR A 68 9.83 -1.32 2.93
N LEU A 69 8.63 -1.34 3.53
CA LEU A 69 7.48 -0.59 3.03
C LEU A 69 7.67 0.93 3.17
N HIS A 70 8.36 1.40 4.19
CA HIS A 70 8.67 2.81 4.36
C HIS A 70 9.65 3.32 3.28
N GLU A 71 10.64 2.50 2.93
CA GLU A 71 11.64 2.80 1.90
C GLU A 71 11.05 2.74 0.48
N HIS A 72 10.21 1.73 0.18
CA HIS A 72 9.74 1.46 -1.18
C HIS A 72 8.38 2.10 -1.49
N PHE A 73 7.58 2.40 -0.47
CA PHE A 73 6.28 3.05 -0.59
C PHE A 73 6.17 4.25 0.36
N PRO A 74 7.09 5.23 0.30
CA PRO A 74 7.13 6.33 1.26
C PRO A 74 5.81 7.08 1.25
N HIS A 75 5.18 7.17 2.42
CA HIS A 75 3.85 7.77 2.64
C HIS A 75 2.69 7.16 1.84
N ARG A 76 2.90 6.03 1.15
CA ARG A 76 1.95 5.37 0.24
C ARG A 76 1.69 3.91 0.62
N TRP A 77 1.65 3.60 1.91
CA TRP A 77 1.22 2.28 2.35
C TRP A 77 0.30 2.31 3.57
N ILE A 78 -0.61 1.34 3.66
CA ILE A 78 -1.61 1.19 4.73
C ILE A 78 -1.40 -0.15 5.41
N GLY A 79 -1.37 -0.15 6.75
CA GLY A 79 -1.17 -1.34 7.54
C GLY A 79 -1.14 -1.06 9.04
N ARG A 80 -1.13 -2.13 9.84
CA ARG A 80 -1.06 -2.02 11.30
C ARG A 80 0.28 -1.40 11.71
N GLY A 81 0.27 -0.36 12.56
CA GLY A 81 1.47 0.31 13.03
C GLY A 81 2.03 1.43 12.13
N ASN A 82 1.30 1.79 11.07
CA ASN A 82 1.51 3.04 10.34
C ASN A 82 0.51 4.12 10.78
N LYS A 83 0.74 5.39 10.42
CA LYS A 83 -0.21 6.51 10.64
C LYS A 83 -1.59 6.22 10.06
N PHE A 84 -1.64 5.50 8.94
CA PHE A 84 -2.88 4.98 8.34
C PHE A 84 -3.17 3.56 8.86
N VAL A 85 -3.76 3.50 10.05
CA VAL A 85 -4.06 2.23 10.74
C VAL A 85 -5.23 1.50 10.05
N TRP A 86 -5.08 0.20 9.81
CA TRP A 86 -6.19 -0.68 9.42
C TRP A 86 -7.15 -0.87 10.61
N PRO A 87 -8.46 -0.65 10.47
CA PRO A 87 -9.39 -0.77 11.59
C PRO A 87 -9.42 -2.21 12.14
N PRO A 88 -9.37 -2.40 13.48
CA PRO A 88 -9.45 -3.73 14.08
C PRO A 88 -10.84 -4.35 13.84
N ARG A 89 -10.88 -5.64 13.48
CA ARG A 89 -12.12 -6.40 13.20
C ARG A 89 -12.89 -5.96 11.93
N SER A 90 -12.19 -5.72 10.83
CA SER A 90 -12.78 -5.65 9.48
C SER A 90 -12.50 -6.93 8.67
N PRO A 91 -13.20 -8.06 8.95
CA PRO A 91 -13.02 -9.30 8.20
C PRO A 91 -13.72 -9.32 6.83
N ASP A 92 -14.64 -8.39 6.56
CA ASP A 92 -15.51 -8.44 5.38
C ASP A 92 -15.33 -7.25 4.43
N LEU A 93 -15.02 -7.57 3.17
CA LEU A 93 -14.58 -6.67 2.11
C LEU A 93 -15.49 -5.46 1.78
N PRO A 94 -16.83 -5.43 1.89
CA PRO A 94 -17.60 -4.30 1.35
C PRO A 94 -17.50 -2.99 2.18
N LEU A 95 -17.66 -3.09 3.50
CA LEU A 95 -17.64 -1.92 4.40
C LEU A 95 -16.22 -1.37 4.58
N ALA A 96 -15.25 -2.27 4.68
CA ALA A 96 -13.84 -1.91 4.67
C ALA A 96 -13.42 -1.29 3.33
N PHE A 97 -13.99 -1.73 2.20
CA PHE A 97 -13.69 -1.15 0.88
C PHE A 97 -14.23 0.28 0.76
N SER A 98 -15.45 0.58 1.20
CA SER A 98 -15.96 1.95 1.16
C SER A 98 -15.18 2.91 2.07
N GLU A 99 -14.82 2.46 3.27
CA GLU A 99 -14.07 3.29 4.21
C GLU A 99 -12.60 3.46 3.78
N LEU A 100 -11.99 2.39 3.26
CA LEU A 100 -10.68 2.46 2.63
C LEU A 100 -10.70 3.35 1.39
N GLN A 101 -11.72 3.25 0.54
CA GLN A 101 -11.89 4.10 -0.64
C GLN A 101 -12.03 5.56 -0.24
N GLN A 102 -12.78 5.86 0.83
CA GLN A 102 -12.85 7.19 1.40
C GLN A 102 -11.48 7.66 1.90
N ARG A 103 -10.73 6.83 2.63
CA ARG A 103 -9.41 7.19 3.16
C ARG A 103 -8.34 7.34 2.06
N ILE A 104 -8.41 6.52 1.01
CA ILE A 104 -7.59 6.66 -0.20
C ILE A 104 -7.96 7.98 -0.90
N GLN A 105 -9.25 8.31 -0.99
CA GLN A 105 -9.71 9.56 -1.58
C GLN A 105 -9.26 10.78 -0.76
N GLU A 106 -9.33 10.72 0.57
CA GLU A 106 -8.84 11.76 1.48
C GLU A 106 -7.33 11.93 1.38
N ALA A 107 -6.57 10.83 1.32
CA ALA A 107 -5.12 10.87 1.13
C ALA A 107 -4.75 11.45 -0.24
N ALA A 108 -5.47 11.06 -1.30
CA ALA A 108 -5.29 11.61 -2.65
C ALA A 108 -5.62 13.10 -2.70
N ASN A 109 -6.69 13.53 -2.04
CA ASN A 109 -7.07 14.95 -1.94
C ASN A 109 -6.05 15.76 -1.15
N THR A 110 -5.53 15.21 -0.05
CA THR A 110 -4.50 15.84 0.78
C THR A 110 -3.21 16.04 -0.01
N PHE A 111 -2.78 15.02 -0.75
CA PHE A 111 -1.62 15.10 -1.64
C PHE A 111 -1.82 16.18 -2.72
N LYS A 112 -2.98 16.17 -3.39
CA LYS A 112 -3.33 17.16 -4.42
C LYS A 112 -3.30 18.59 -3.86
N ASN A 113 -3.93 18.83 -2.71
CA ASN A 113 -3.96 20.14 -2.06
C ASN A 113 -2.55 20.61 -1.66
N ASN A 114 -1.73 19.71 -1.09
CA ASN A 114 -0.35 20.05 -0.71
C ASN A 114 0.50 20.43 -1.95
N MET A 115 0.31 19.74 -3.07
CA MET A 115 0.98 20.08 -4.33
C MET A 115 0.50 21.42 -4.90
N GLU A 116 -0.80 21.70 -4.88
CA GLU A 116 -1.35 23.00 -5.31
C GLU A 116 -0.84 24.16 -4.45
N ILE A 117 -0.73 23.97 -3.13
CA ILE A 117 -0.15 24.96 -2.21
C ILE A 117 1.32 25.21 -2.56
N LEU A 118 2.11 24.16 -2.80
CA LEU A 118 3.52 24.28 -3.18
C LEU A 118 3.68 25.03 -4.50
N PHE A 119 2.90 24.69 -5.53
CA PHE A 119 2.93 25.39 -6.83
C PHE A 119 2.51 26.85 -6.74
N ASN A 120 1.50 27.18 -5.95
CA ASN A 120 1.04 28.55 -5.79
C ASN A 120 1.97 29.39 -4.90
N SER A 121 2.67 28.78 -3.95
CA SER A 121 3.67 29.47 -3.12
C SER A 121 4.92 29.89 -3.92
N GLN A 122 5.25 29.16 -4.99
CA GLN A 122 6.36 29.50 -5.88
C GLN A 122 6.02 30.62 -6.87
N LYS A 123 4.74 30.78 -7.25
CA LYS A 123 4.29 31.88 -8.15
C LYS A 123 4.30 33.26 -7.51
N HIS A 124 4.41 33.37 -6.18
CA HIS A 124 4.45 34.65 -5.46
C HIS A 124 5.87 35.09 -5.09
N LEU A 125 6.89 34.36 -5.55
CA LEU A 125 8.32 34.68 -5.36
C LEU A 125 9.00 35.18 -6.64
N GLU A 126 8.24 35.38 -7.73
CA GLU A 126 8.65 36.05 -8.98
C GLU A 126 8.01 37.44 -9.12
#